data_AF-A0A2K3JGE2-F1
#
_entry.id   AF-A0A2K3JGE2-F1
#
_cell.length_a   1.000
_cell.length_b   1.000
_cell.length_c   1.000
_cell.angle_alpha   90.00
_cell.angle_beta   90.00
_cell.angle_gamma   90.00
#
_symmetry.space_group_name_H-M   'P 1'
#
loop_
_entity.id
_entity.type
_entity.pdbx_description
1 polymer ?
#
loop_
_entity_poly.entity_id
_entity_poly.type
_entity_poly.pdbx_seq_one_letter_code
_entity_poly.pdbx_strand_id
1 'polypeptide(L)'
;MSEHNNMPDPEKIKEILDVVAEKIPGLLKTLSELLYGAQSAKQYAAAAATFYKELKAAGMTEEQAFELTQQYMSTLNLGNLMGKAIKHDHD
;
A
#
# COMPACT_ATOMS: atom_id res chain seq x y z
N MET A 1 -20.79 -39.69 -19.50
CA MET A 1 -19.53 -39.23 -20.12
C MET A 1 -18.77 -38.48 -19.05
N SER A 2 -17.58 -38.96 -18.69
CA SER A 2 -16.78 -38.42 -17.60
C SER A 2 -16.11 -37.13 -18.06
N GLU A 3 -16.38 -36.01 -17.39
CA GLU A 3 -15.67 -34.76 -17.64
C GLU A 3 -14.19 -34.95 -17.30
N HIS A 4 -13.35 -34.97 -18.33
CA HIS A 4 -11.91 -34.93 -18.16
C HIS A 4 -11.53 -33.56 -17.61
N ASN A 5 -11.06 -33.57 -16.36
CA ASN A 5 -10.36 -32.49 -15.69
C ASN A 5 -9.07 -32.18 -16.47
N ASN A 6 -9.19 -31.38 -17.53
CA ASN A 6 -8.10 -31.12 -18.48
C ASN A 6 -7.23 -30.01 -17.91
N MET A 7 -6.32 -30.38 -17.01
CA MET A 7 -5.25 -29.49 -16.57
C MET A 7 -4.51 -28.99 -17.82
N PRO A 8 -4.27 -27.67 -17.98
CA PRO A 8 -3.60 -27.15 -19.15
C PRO A 8 -2.22 -27.79 -19.30
N ASP A 9 -1.77 -27.92 -20.54
CA ASP A 9 -0.44 -28.45 -20.84
C ASP A 9 0.65 -27.68 -20.04
N PRO A 10 1.65 -28.38 -19.46
CA PRO A 10 2.71 -27.76 -18.65
C PRO A 10 3.46 -26.62 -19.35
N GLU A 11 3.65 -26.69 -20.68
CA GLU A 11 4.31 -25.65 -21.46
C GLU A 11 3.44 -24.38 -21.51
N LYS A 12 2.13 -24.56 -21.65
CA LYS A 12 1.16 -23.47 -21.62
C LYS A 12 1.04 -22.83 -20.23
N ILE A 13 1.14 -23.64 -19.17
CA ILE A 13 1.21 -23.13 -17.79
C ILE A 13 2.47 -22.30 -17.62
N LYS A 14 3.62 -22.78 -18.10
CA LYS A 14 4.89 -22.06 -18.05
C LYS A 14 4.81 -20.72 -18.78
N GLU A 15 4.27 -20.67 -19.99
CA GLU A 15 4.08 -19.42 -20.74
C GLU A 15 3.23 -18.40 -19.98
N ILE A 16 2.13 -18.85 -19.37
CA ILE A 16 1.27 -17.98 -18.55
C ILE A 16 2.07 -17.45 -17.34
N LEU A 17 2.79 -18.32 -16.64
CA LEU A 17 3.58 -17.94 -15.48
C LEU A 17 4.75 -17.00 -15.84
N ASP A 18 5.38 -17.17 -17.00
CA ASP A 18 6.44 -16.29 -17.50
C ASP A 18 5.88 -14.89 -17.79
N VAL A 19 4.72 -14.79 -18.43
CA VAL A 19 4.04 -13.50 -18.66
C VAL A 19 3.64 -12.84 -17.34
N VAL A 20 3.11 -13.61 -16.40
CA VAL A 20 2.74 -13.11 -15.06
C VAL A 20 3.97 -12.61 -14.31
N ALA A 21 5.08 -13.36 -14.32
CA ALA A 21 6.34 -12.99 -13.69
C ALA A 21 6.97 -11.75 -14.33
N GLU A 22 6.77 -11.52 -15.63
CA GLU A 22 7.21 -10.30 -16.32
C GLU A 22 6.37 -9.07 -15.92
N LYS A 23 5.04 -9.22 -15.82
CA LYS A 23 4.13 -8.08 -15.62
C LYS A 23 3.93 -7.70 -14.16
N ILE A 24 3.91 -8.65 -13.23
CA ILE A 24 3.68 -8.39 -11.79
C ILE A 24 4.70 -7.39 -11.21
N PRO A 25 6.02 -7.55 -11.41
CA PRO A 25 7.00 -6.61 -10.84
C PRO A 25 6.79 -5.17 -11.34
N GLY A 26 6.43 -5.00 -12.62
CA GLY A 26 6.11 -3.70 -13.20
C GLY A 26 4.88 -3.05 -12.56
N LEU A 27 3.80 -3.83 -12.38
CA LEU A 27 2.60 -3.36 -11.69
C LEU A 27 2.88 -2.95 -10.25
N LEU A 28 3.65 -3.76 -9.50
CA LEU A 28 4.04 -3.44 -8.13
C LEU A 28 4.89 -2.16 -8.05
N LYS A 29 5.81 -1.96 -9.01
CA LYS A 29 6.61 -0.73 -9.10
C LYS A 29 5.73 0.49 -9.36
N THR A 30 4.80 0.42 -10.31
CA THR A 30 3.88 1.53 -10.59
C THR A 30 2.98 1.85 -9.39
N LEU A 31 2.44 0.83 -8.71
CA LEU A 31 1.68 1.05 -7.48
C LEU A 31 2.53 1.69 -6.38
N SER A 32 3.77 1.24 -6.22
CA SER A 32 4.72 1.85 -5.28
C SER A 32 5.01 3.31 -5.62
N GLU A 33 5.23 3.64 -6.89
CA GLU A 33 5.43 5.03 -7.34
C GLU A 33 4.19 5.90 -7.16
N LEU A 34 2.99 5.35 -7.35
CA LEU A 34 1.74 6.07 -7.09
C LEU A 34 1.51 6.33 -5.60
N LEU A 35 1.91 5.39 -4.73
CA LEU A 35 1.72 5.52 -3.28
C LEU A 35 2.83 6.33 -2.60
N TYR A 36 4.09 6.17 -3.05
CA TYR A 36 5.29 6.70 -2.40
C TYR A 36 6.13 7.63 -3.28
N GLY A 37 5.73 7.88 -4.53
CA GLY A 37 6.42 8.81 -5.41
C GLY A 37 6.44 10.22 -4.84
N ALA A 38 7.41 11.03 -5.28
CA ALA A 38 7.67 12.37 -4.73
C ALA A 38 6.42 13.29 -4.73
N GLN A 39 5.54 13.15 -5.72
CA GLN A 39 4.29 13.90 -5.78
C GLN A 39 3.29 13.47 -4.70
N SER A 40 3.10 12.17 -4.51
CA SER A 40 2.24 11.61 -3.47
C SER A 40 2.78 11.91 -2.08
N ALA A 41 4.10 11.79 -1.88
CA ALA A 41 4.76 12.19 -0.65
C ALA A 41 4.56 13.69 -0.33
N LYS A 42 4.60 14.57 -1.34
CA LYS A 42 4.35 16.01 -1.16
C LYS A 42 2.91 16.31 -0.79
N GLN A 43 1.94 15.67 -1.45
CA GLN A 43 0.51 15.81 -1.11
C GLN A 43 0.22 15.30 0.30
N TYR A 44 0.83 14.17 0.65
CA TYR A 44 0.72 13.57 1.97
C TYR A 44 1.27 14.47 3.08
N ALA A 45 2.47 15.04 2.88
CA ALA A 45 3.07 16.01 3.79
C ALA A 45 2.21 17.28 3.93
N ALA A 46 1.63 17.77 2.83
CA ALA A 46 0.75 18.93 2.86
C ALA A 46 -0.55 18.66 3.63
N ALA A 47 -1.14 17.48 3.48
CA ALA A 47 -2.33 17.08 4.23
C ALA A 47 -2.02 17.00 5.74
N ALA A 48 -0.91 16.36 6.11
CA ALA A 48 -0.45 16.27 7.51
C ALA A 48 -0.24 17.66 8.14
N ALA A 49 0.45 18.54 7.42
CA ALA A 49 0.72 19.89 7.88
C ALA A 49 -0.56 20.72 8.03
N THR A 50 -1.53 20.54 7.13
CA THR A 50 -2.83 21.21 7.22
C THR A 50 -3.60 20.70 8.42
N PHE A 51 -3.70 19.38 8.60
CA PHE A 51 -4.38 18.77 9.74
C PHE A 51 -3.81 19.25 11.08
N TYR A 52 -2.48 19.22 11.23
CA TYR A 52 -1.80 19.74 12.42
C TYR A 52 -2.13 21.22 12.71
N LYS A 53 -2.12 22.07 11.67
CA LYS A 53 -2.45 23.51 11.80
C LYS A 53 -3.90 23.72 12.25
N GLU A 54 -4.84 22.98 11.68
CA GLU A 54 -6.26 23.08 12.05
C GLU A 54 -6.49 22.63 13.50
N LEU A 55 -5.83 21.56 13.96
CA LEU A 55 -5.91 21.14 15.37
C LEU A 55 -5.39 22.20 16.33
N LYS A 56 -4.26 22.85 15.99
CA LYS A 56 -3.74 23.99 16.77
C LYS A 56 -4.70 25.19 16.73
N ALA A 57 -5.30 25.49 15.58
CA ALA A 57 -6.27 26.57 15.43
C ALA A 57 -7.54 26.30 16.26
N ALA A 58 -7.92 25.04 16.43
CA ALA A 58 -9.01 24.60 17.30
C ALA A 58 -8.68 24.66 18.81
N GLY A 59 -7.46 25.08 19.17
CA GLY A 59 -7.04 25.29 20.56
C GLY A 59 -6.31 24.12 21.22
N MET A 60 -5.91 23.09 20.45
CA MET A 60 -5.08 22.00 20.98
C MET A 60 -3.65 22.44 21.25
N THR A 61 -3.01 21.82 22.24
CA THR A 61 -1.57 22.03 22.47
C THR A 61 -0.74 21.47 21.32
N GLU A 62 0.52 21.90 21.21
CA GLU A 62 1.41 21.39 20.17
C GLU A 62 1.59 19.88 20.24
N GLU A 63 1.68 19.33 21.45
CA GLU A 63 1.81 17.89 21.70
C GLU A 63 0.54 17.13 21.30
N GLN A 64 -0.65 17.61 21.69
CA GLN A 64 -1.92 16.98 21.31
C GLN A 64 -2.12 16.97 19.78
N ALA A 65 -1.87 18.12 19.14
CA ALA A 65 -1.99 18.23 17.69
C ALA A 65 -0.96 17.33 16.97
N PHE A 66 0.25 17.22 17.50
CA PHE A 66 1.30 16.35 16.94
C PHE A 66 0.91 14.88 17.05
N GLU A 67 0.47 14.44 18.24
CA GLU A 67 0.08 13.05 18.48
C GLU A 67 -1.09 12.63 17.58
N LEU A 68 -2.15 13.43 17.49
CA LEU A 68 -3.30 13.13 16.62
C LEU A 68 -2.92 13.14 15.13
N THR A 69 -2.04 14.04 14.71
CA THR A 69 -1.52 14.04 13.34
C THR A 69 -0.71 12.77 13.07
N GLN A 70 0.15 12.35 14.00
CA GLN A 70 0.91 11.10 13.87
C GLN A 70 -0.01 9.88 13.78
N GLN A 71 -1.06 9.82 14.61
CA GLN A 71 -2.07 8.76 14.57
C GLN A 71 -2.81 8.73 13.23
N TYR A 72 -3.28 9.88 12.73
CA TYR A 72 -3.93 10.00 11.41
C TYR A 72 -3.01 9.54 10.28
N MET A 73 -1.73 9.88 10.34
CA MET A 73 -0.75 9.46 9.34
C MET A 73 -0.41 7.96 9.45
N SER A 74 -0.51 7.37 10.63
CA SER A 74 -0.28 5.94 10.82
C SER A 74 -1.35 5.07 10.16
N THR A 75 -2.60 5.56 10.07
CA THR A 75 -3.71 4.85 9.41
C THR A 75 -3.65 4.96 7.89
N LEU A 76 -3.13 6.06 7.36
CA LEU A 76 -2.95 6.27 5.92
C LEU A 76 -1.75 5.52 5.33
N ASN A 77 -0.82 5.06 6.19
CA ASN A 77 0.32 4.24 5.79
C ASN A 77 -0.13 2.79 5.52
N LEU A 78 -0.96 2.60 4.49
CA LEU A 78 -1.52 1.31 4.06
C LEU A 78 -0.43 0.23 3.85
N GLY A 79 0.79 0.63 3.50
CA GLY A 79 1.94 -0.28 3.41
C GLY A 79 2.34 -0.93 4.73
N ASN A 80 2.22 -0.22 5.86
CA ASN A 80 2.44 -0.81 7.19
C ASN A 80 1.30 -1.76 7.59
N LEU A 81 0.07 -1.50 7.13
CA LEU A 81 -1.07 -2.40 7.35
C LEU A 81 -0.87 -3.71 6.58
N MET A 82 -0.45 -3.62 5.31
CA MET A 82 -0.16 -4.77 4.45
C MET A 82 1.08 -5.53 4.94
N GLY A 83 2.13 -4.83 5.37
CA GLY A 83 3.33 -5.43 5.94
C GLY A 83 3.08 -6.16 7.27
N LYS A 84 2.17 -5.66 8.12
CA LYS A 84 1.75 -6.37 9.34
C LYS A 84 0.89 -7.59 9.04
N ALA A 85 0.03 -7.54 8.02
CA ALA A 85 -0.79 -8.69 7.62
C ALA A 85 0.08 -9.85 7.11
N ILE A 86 1.10 -9.56 6.30
CA ILE A 86 2.05 -10.57 5.81
C ILE A 86 2.91 -11.14 6.96
N LYS A 87 3.25 -10.32 7.96
CA LYS A 87 4.05 -10.76 9.12
C LYS A 87 3.29 -11.70 10.06
N HIS A 88 1.96 -11.60 10.13
CA HIS A 88 1.13 -12.45 10.99
C HIS A 88 0.95 -13.87 10.41
N ASP A 89 1.15 -14.06 9.11
CA ASP A 89 1.02 -15.39 8.44
C ASP A 89 2.29 -16.27 8.63
N HIS A 90 3.35 -15.72 9.22
CA HIS A 90 4.68 -16.33 9.34
C HIS A 90 5.12 -16.63 10.80
N ASP A 91 4.20 -16.51 11.77
CA ASP A 91 4.37 -16.91 13.18
C ASP A 91 3.40 -18.07 13.51
#